data_AF-A0A952UWD8-F1
#
_entry.id   AF-A0A952UWD8-F1
#
_cell.length_a   1.000
_cell.length_b   1.000
_cell.length_c   1.000
_cell.angle_alpha   90.00
_cell.angle_beta   90.00
_cell.angle_gamma   90.00
#
_symmetry.space_group_name_H-M   'P 1'
#
loop_
_entity.id
_entity.type
_entity.pdbx_description
1 polymer ?
#
loop_
_entity_poly.entity_id
_entity_poly.type
_entity_poly.pdbx_seq_one_letter_code
_entity_poly.pdbx_strand_id
1 'polypeptide(L)'
;MRTALVLLFGALAACSFSTSSNAPAPAAPPPNGACMNGPPMCSPDRRAVIQCQGGAWRMLQACGGAQGCAVVANMIRCDSNAAPPAAGPCAEGGYDCAPDRRSLLVCRGGRQVIASTCRGARGCTVASAVDCDHSIAALGDPCESTTEIACATDGKQLLRCAGGTYQLGELCPNACLSTSGRVLCQ
;
A
#
# COMPACT_ATOMS: atom_id res chain seq x y z
N MET A 1 -68.75 60.21 -5.36
CA MET A 1 -69.46 59.16 -4.59
C MET A 1 -68.40 58.12 -4.23
N ARG A 2 -67.89 58.13 -2.99
CA ARG A 2 -68.14 57.09 -1.98
C ARG A 2 -68.07 55.68 -2.58
N THR A 3 -67.05 54.88 -2.26
CA THR A 3 -67.13 53.75 -1.29
C THR A 3 -65.72 53.19 -1.06
N ALA A 4 -65.35 53.00 0.19
CA ALA A 4 -64.11 52.37 0.67
C ALA A 4 -64.28 50.84 0.73
N LEU A 5 -63.21 50.05 0.55
CA LEU A 5 -63.11 48.74 1.23
C LEU A 5 -61.70 48.13 1.25
N VAL A 6 -61.18 48.03 2.47
CA VAL A 6 -60.36 46.96 3.07
C VAL A 6 -58.89 46.79 2.63
N LEU A 7 -58.03 47.24 3.56
CA LEU A 7 -56.65 46.84 3.76
C LEU A 7 -56.60 45.39 4.26
N LEU A 8 -55.85 44.53 3.56
CA LEU A 8 -55.40 43.23 4.08
C LEU A 8 -53.86 43.25 4.14
N PHE A 9 -53.36 43.44 5.36
CA PHE A 9 -51.97 43.19 5.73
C PHE A 9 -51.72 41.67 5.69
N GLY A 10 -51.11 41.19 4.62
CA GLY A 10 -50.57 39.83 4.53
C GLY A 10 -49.05 39.86 4.68
N ALA A 11 -48.55 39.70 5.90
CA ALA A 11 -47.15 39.43 6.15
C ALA A 11 -46.78 38.06 5.58
N LEU A 12 -46.18 38.04 4.38
CA LEU A 12 -45.52 36.84 3.85
C LEU A 12 -44.22 36.65 4.62
N ALA A 13 -44.31 35.85 5.68
CA ALA A 13 -43.18 35.32 6.41
C ALA A 13 -42.25 34.60 5.42
N ALA A 14 -40.98 35.03 5.39
CA ALA A 14 -39.92 34.31 4.73
C ALA A 14 -39.80 32.92 5.39
N CYS A 15 -40.25 31.87 4.71
CA CYS A 15 -39.94 30.51 5.08
C CYS A 15 -38.45 30.29 4.84
N SER A 16 -37.66 30.49 5.90
CA SER A 16 -36.30 29.97 5.97
C SER A 16 -36.38 28.45 5.90
N PHE A 17 -36.09 27.88 4.73
CA PHE A 17 -35.83 26.46 4.59
C PHE A 17 -34.49 26.17 5.28
N SER A 18 -34.53 25.87 6.57
CA SER A 18 -33.41 25.22 7.24
C SER A 18 -33.27 23.82 6.63
N THR A 19 -32.33 23.66 5.70
CA THR A 19 -31.86 22.34 5.28
C THR A 19 -31.15 21.69 6.46
N SER A 20 -31.92 21.08 7.36
CA SER A 20 -31.43 20.16 8.38
C SER A 20 -30.91 18.91 7.67
N SER A 21 -29.67 18.97 7.20
CA SER A 21 -28.86 17.83 6.79
C SER A 21 -28.48 16.99 8.02
N ASN A 22 -29.47 16.39 8.67
CA ASN A 22 -29.24 15.30 9.61
C ASN A 22 -29.44 13.99 8.85
N ALA A 23 -28.48 13.69 7.97
CA ALA A 23 -28.29 12.32 7.53
C ALA A 23 -27.69 11.57 8.74
N PRO A 24 -28.34 10.51 9.24
CA PRO A 24 -27.73 9.67 10.26
C PRO A 24 -26.41 9.13 9.68
N ALA A 25 -25.32 9.30 10.43
CA ALA A 25 -24.06 8.65 10.13
C ALA A 25 -24.31 7.15 9.91
N PRO A 26 -23.72 6.52 8.88
CA PRO A 26 -23.89 5.09 8.67
C PRO A 26 -23.43 4.37 9.94
N ALA A 27 -24.37 3.65 10.56
CA ALA A 27 -24.15 2.93 11.80
C ALA A 27 -22.93 2.02 11.66
N ALA A 28 -22.01 2.12 12.62
CA ALA A 28 -20.91 1.17 12.72
C ALA A 28 -21.49 -0.26 12.83
N PRO A 29 -20.96 -1.24 12.06
CA PRO A 29 -21.46 -2.60 12.09
C PRO A 29 -21.24 -3.22 13.48
N PRO A 30 -22.23 -3.96 14.00
CA PRO A 30 -22.07 -4.72 15.24
C PRO A 30 -21.00 -5.82 15.07
N PRO A 31 -20.32 -6.23 16.15
CA PRO A 31 -19.21 -7.20 16.11
C PRO A 31 -19.62 -8.64 15.70
N ASN A 32 -20.88 -8.84 15.28
CA ASN A 32 -21.49 -10.16 15.11
C ASN A 32 -22.01 -10.35 13.67
N GLY A 33 -21.09 -10.44 12.70
CA GLY A 33 -21.10 -11.34 11.54
C GLY A 33 -22.19 -11.26 10.45
N ALA A 34 -23.40 -10.78 10.71
CA ALA A 34 -24.49 -10.77 9.73
C ALA A 34 -24.62 -9.38 9.08
N CYS A 35 -24.62 -9.33 7.75
CA CYS A 35 -24.81 -8.11 6.99
C CYS A 35 -25.77 -8.36 5.81
N MET A 36 -26.32 -7.28 5.26
CA MET A 36 -27.09 -7.32 4.01
C MET A 36 -26.18 -6.96 2.84
N ASN A 37 -26.32 -7.67 1.72
CA ASN A 37 -25.59 -7.36 0.49
C ASN A 37 -25.82 -5.89 0.13
N GLY A 38 -24.74 -5.16 -0.11
CA GLY A 38 -24.78 -3.72 -0.31
C GLY A 38 -23.57 -3.20 -1.09
N PRO A 39 -23.53 -1.89 -1.39
CA PRO A 39 -22.36 -1.27 -1.99
C PRO A 39 -21.15 -1.42 -1.07
N PRO A 40 -19.92 -1.37 -1.63
CA PRO A 40 -18.72 -1.32 -0.81
C PRO A 40 -18.76 -0.11 0.13
N MET A 41 -18.08 -0.22 1.27
CA MET A 41 -17.96 0.86 2.25
C MET A 41 -16.61 0.79 2.96
N CYS A 42 -16.26 1.86 3.67
CA CYS A 42 -15.11 1.81 4.55
C CYS A 42 -15.39 0.93 5.77
N SER A 43 -14.39 0.13 6.14
CA SER A 43 -14.34 -0.56 7.42
C SER A 43 -14.37 0.43 8.59
N PRO A 44 -14.83 -0.01 9.78
CA PRO A 44 -14.97 0.87 10.95
C PRO A 44 -13.64 1.46 11.42
N ASP A 45 -12.55 0.70 11.26
CA ASP A 45 -11.19 1.13 11.57
C ASP A 45 -10.55 1.98 10.47
N ARG A 46 -11.26 2.20 9.35
CA ARG A 46 -10.81 2.90 8.14
C ARG A 46 -9.57 2.26 7.50
N ARG A 47 -9.28 0.99 7.77
CA ARG A 47 -8.07 0.30 7.24
C ARG A 47 -8.35 -0.54 6.00
N ALA A 48 -9.59 -0.59 5.55
CA ALA A 48 -10.01 -1.38 4.40
C ALA A 48 -11.32 -0.89 3.78
N VAL A 49 -11.52 -1.21 2.51
CA VAL A 49 -12.81 -1.24 1.83
C VAL A 49 -13.41 -2.64 2.04
N ILE A 50 -14.62 -2.71 2.59
CA ILE A 50 -15.35 -3.94 2.84
C ILE A 50 -16.67 -3.94 2.09
N GLN A 51 -17.17 -5.12 1.73
CA GLN A 51 -18.48 -5.30 1.13
C GLN A 51 -19.13 -6.55 1.70
N CYS A 52 -20.42 -6.44 2.02
CA CYS A 52 -21.19 -7.62 2.38
C CYS A 52 -21.49 -8.46 1.14
N GLN A 53 -21.08 -9.73 1.16
CA GLN A 53 -21.38 -10.70 0.11
C GLN A 53 -21.83 -12.01 0.76
N GLY A 54 -23.05 -12.45 0.42
CA GLY A 54 -23.60 -13.71 0.93
C GLY A 54 -23.82 -13.70 2.45
N GLY A 55 -24.15 -12.54 3.02
CA GLY A 55 -24.37 -12.39 4.46
C GLY A 55 -23.11 -12.22 5.29
N ALA A 56 -21.93 -12.25 4.66
CA ALA A 56 -20.64 -12.10 5.33
C ALA A 56 -19.87 -10.87 4.82
N TRP A 57 -19.19 -10.18 5.73
CA TRP A 57 -18.28 -9.10 5.37
C TRP A 57 -17.05 -9.65 4.67
N ARG A 58 -16.79 -9.19 3.45
CA ARG A 58 -15.56 -9.48 2.72
C ARG A 58 -14.74 -8.22 2.58
N MET A 59 -13.44 -8.34 2.83
CA MET A 59 -12.49 -7.27 2.52
C MET A 59 -12.25 -7.25 1.01
N LEU A 60 -12.47 -6.10 0.38
CA LEU A 60 -12.19 -5.87 -1.03
C LEU A 60 -10.79 -5.29 -1.26
N GLN A 61 -10.36 -4.37 -0.40
CA GLN A 61 -9.06 -3.71 -0.51
C GLN A 61 -8.59 -3.22 0.87
N ALA A 62 -7.28 -3.34 1.17
CA ALA A 62 -6.69 -2.71 2.35
C ALA A 62 -6.31 -1.24 2.04
N CYS A 63 -6.59 -0.34 2.98
CA CYS A 63 -6.22 1.06 2.96
C CYS A 63 -5.19 1.29 4.06
N GLY A 64 -3.92 0.99 3.76
CA GLY A 64 -2.86 1.05 4.74
C GLY A 64 -2.39 2.48 5.04
N GLY A 65 -2.54 3.40 4.08
CA GLY A 65 -1.96 4.74 4.12
C GLY A 65 -2.48 5.60 5.27
N ALA A 66 -1.76 6.67 5.58
CA ALA A 66 -2.07 7.54 6.71
C ALA A 66 -3.48 8.15 6.62
N GLN A 67 -4.02 8.33 5.41
CA GLN A 67 -5.38 8.84 5.20
C GLN A 67 -6.45 7.72 5.26
N GLY A 68 -6.04 6.44 5.26
CA GLY A 68 -6.92 5.27 5.34
C GLY A 68 -8.03 5.26 4.28
N CYS A 69 -9.18 4.71 4.66
CA CYS A 69 -10.40 4.71 3.87
C CYS A 69 -11.28 5.91 4.25
N ALA A 70 -11.68 6.70 3.25
CA ALA A 70 -12.59 7.83 3.41
C ALA A 70 -13.67 7.84 2.31
N VAL A 71 -14.87 8.31 2.62
CA VAL A 71 -15.91 8.57 1.61
C VAL A 71 -15.89 10.06 1.27
N VAL A 72 -15.55 10.39 0.02
CA VAL A 72 -15.45 11.77 -0.48
C VAL A 72 -16.36 11.89 -1.70
N ALA A 73 -17.37 12.78 -1.63
CA ALA A 73 -18.34 13.00 -2.71
C ALA A 73 -18.96 11.69 -3.24
N ASN A 74 -19.46 10.84 -2.33
CA ASN A 74 -20.05 9.52 -2.63
C ASN A 74 -19.10 8.49 -3.27
N MET A 75 -17.80 8.77 -3.32
CA MET A 75 -16.79 7.82 -3.77
C MET A 75 -15.92 7.38 -2.59
N ILE A 76 -15.54 6.11 -2.58
CA ILE A 76 -14.58 5.59 -1.60
C ILE A 76 -13.18 5.92 -2.08
N ARG A 77 -12.46 6.70 -1.28
CA ARG A 77 -11.04 6.97 -1.41
C ARG A 77 -10.31 6.05 -0.45
N CYS A 78 -9.45 5.21 -1.00
CA CYS A 78 -8.59 4.33 -0.24
C CYS A 78 -7.15 4.80 -0.43
N ASP A 79 -6.55 5.28 0.64
CA ASP A 79 -5.12 5.57 0.66
C ASP A 79 -4.38 4.25 0.80
N SER A 80 -3.97 3.70 -0.33
CA SER A 80 -3.14 2.50 -0.43
C SER A 80 -1.65 2.80 -0.19
N ASN A 81 -1.26 4.04 0.12
CA ASN A 81 0.14 4.43 0.28
C ASN A 81 0.79 4.04 1.63
N ALA A 82 0.16 3.18 2.44
CA ALA A 82 1.01 2.36 3.29
C ALA A 82 1.15 1.03 2.60
N ALA A 83 2.41 0.63 2.53
CA ALA A 83 2.74 -0.73 2.25
C ALA A 83 1.84 -1.67 3.05
N PRO A 84 1.43 -2.79 2.44
CA PRO A 84 0.74 -3.82 3.18
C PRO A 84 1.51 -4.09 4.47
N PRO A 85 0.82 -4.25 5.62
CA PRO A 85 1.49 -4.81 6.79
C PRO A 85 2.19 -6.08 6.33
N ALA A 86 3.45 -6.26 6.69
CA ALA A 86 4.16 -7.51 6.44
C ALA A 86 3.24 -8.65 6.90
N ALA A 87 2.75 -9.46 5.94
CA ALA A 87 1.68 -10.47 6.08
C ALA A 87 0.22 -10.09 5.74
N GLY A 88 -0.03 -9.22 4.76
CA GLY A 88 -1.30 -9.25 4.00
C GLY A 88 -1.37 -10.43 3.01
N PRO A 89 -2.57 -10.90 2.62
CA PRO A 89 -2.71 -11.89 1.55
C PRO A 89 -2.19 -11.31 0.23
N CYS A 90 -1.33 -12.06 -0.45
CA CYS A 90 -0.73 -11.68 -1.73
C CYS A 90 -0.96 -12.78 -2.79
N ALA A 91 -0.80 -12.43 -4.06
CA ALA A 91 -0.83 -13.40 -5.15
C ALA A 91 0.51 -14.15 -5.22
N GLU A 92 0.48 -15.49 -5.19
CA GLU A 92 1.69 -16.33 -5.25
C GLU A 92 2.65 -15.90 -6.37
N GLY A 93 3.94 -15.81 -6.04
CA GLY A 93 4.99 -15.37 -6.96
C GLY A 93 4.96 -13.88 -7.31
N GLY A 94 4.01 -13.10 -6.79
CA GLY A 94 3.98 -11.65 -6.94
C GLY A 94 5.13 -10.98 -6.19
N TYR A 95 5.82 -10.05 -6.87
CA TYR A 95 6.87 -9.23 -6.28
C TYR A 95 6.35 -7.86 -5.89
N ASP A 96 6.90 -7.29 -4.82
CA ASP A 96 6.62 -5.94 -4.37
C ASP A 96 7.82 -5.36 -3.61
N CYS A 97 7.85 -4.05 -3.41
CA CYS A 97 8.84 -3.42 -2.55
C CYS A 97 8.33 -3.34 -1.11
N ALA A 98 9.23 -3.58 -0.16
CA ALA A 98 9.00 -3.19 1.22
C ALA A 98 8.76 -1.67 1.33
N PRO A 99 7.98 -1.21 2.33
CA PRO A 99 7.66 0.21 2.52
C PRO A 99 8.89 1.13 2.56
N ASP A 100 9.96 0.66 3.17
CA ASP A 100 11.23 1.38 3.30
C ASP A 100 12.08 1.36 2.02
N ARG A 101 11.62 0.63 0.99
CA ARG A 101 12.32 0.37 -0.28
C ARG A 101 13.69 -0.27 -0.12
N ARG A 102 13.95 -0.92 1.03
CA ARG A 102 15.21 -1.63 1.32
C ARG A 102 15.13 -3.12 1.06
N SER A 103 13.97 -3.66 0.70
CA SER A 103 13.80 -5.08 0.42
C SER A 103 12.83 -5.32 -0.72
N LEU A 104 13.16 -6.33 -1.52
CA LEU A 104 12.25 -6.94 -2.47
C LEU A 104 11.48 -8.03 -1.73
N LEU A 105 10.17 -7.99 -1.83
CA LEU A 105 9.25 -8.96 -1.25
C LEU A 105 8.74 -9.87 -2.37
N VAL A 106 8.55 -11.15 -2.05
CA VAL A 106 7.89 -12.14 -2.91
C VAL A 106 6.77 -12.81 -2.12
N CYS A 107 5.67 -13.08 -2.79
CA CYS A 107 4.59 -13.84 -2.17
C CYS A 107 4.89 -15.34 -2.18
N ARG A 108 4.93 -15.95 -0.99
CA ARG A 108 5.04 -17.41 -0.81
C ARG A 108 4.09 -17.86 0.29
N GLY A 109 3.19 -18.79 -0.02
CA GLY A 109 2.23 -19.33 0.95
C GLY A 109 1.23 -18.28 1.45
N GLY A 110 0.80 -17.38 0.56
CA GLY A 110 -0.15 -16.30 0.82
C GLY A 110 0.43 -15.19 1.69
N ARG A 111 1.75 -15.13 1.87
CA ARG A 111 2.44 -14.14 2.68
C ARG A 111 3.61 -13.54 1.93
N GLN A 112 3.82 -12.25 2.11
CA GLN A 112 5.03 -11.58 1.65
C GLN A 112 6.22 -12.02 2.52
N VAL A 113 7.25 -12.54 1.86
CA VAL A 113 8.55 -12.86 2.46
C VAL A 113 9.64 -12.08 1.73
N ILE A 114 10.77 -11.83 2.39
CA ILE A 114 11.89 -11.13 1.77
C ILE A 114 12.54 -12.04 0.74
N ALA A 115 12.55 -11.59 -0.52
CA ALA A 115 13.24 -12.24 -1.64
C ALA A 115 14.70 -11.79 -1.72
N SER A 116 14.94 -10.48 -1.54
CA SER A 116 16.28 -9.89 -1.57
C SER A 116 16.36 -8.57 -0.81
N THR A 117 17.56 -8.18 -0.41
CA THR A 117 17.86 -6.89 0.20
C THR A 117 18.36 -5.90 -0.85
N CYS A 118 17.58 -4.85 -1.12
CA CYS A 118 17.91 -3.84 -2.12
C CYS A 118 18.77 -2.73 -1.50
N ARG A 119 20.03 -3.05 -1.19
CA ARG A 119 20.93 -2.12 -0.49
C ARG A 119 21.59 -1.10 -1.41
N GLY A 120 21.55 -1.32 -2.72
CA GLY A 120 22.05 -0.36 -3.69
C GLY A 120 21.35 0.99 -3.60
N ALA A 121 21.96 2.02 -4.18
CA ALA A 121 21.51 3.41 -4.01
C ALA A 121 20.09 3.66 -4.52
N ARG A 122 19.64 2.91 -5.55
CA ARG A 122 18.27 3.03 -6.07
C ARG A 122 17.24 2.32 -5.20
N GLY A 123 17.68 1.42 -4.32
CA GLY A 123 16.81 0.59 -3.50
C GLY A 123 15.89 -0.30 -4.35
N CYS A 124 14.72 -0.59 -3.81
CA CYS A 124 13.62 -1.24 -4.53
C CYS A 124 12.74 -0.19 -5.22
N THR A 125 12.39 -0.42 -6.48
CA THR A 125 11.55 0.48 -7.28
C THR A 125 10.39 -0.27 -7.92
N VAL A 126 9.22 0.37 -7.95
CA VAL A 126 8.04 -0.13 -8.64
C VAL A 126 7.75 0.82 -9.79
N ALA A 127 8.04 0.40 -11.01
CA ALA A 127 7.74 1.16 -12.23
C ALA A 127 6.84 0.32 -13.16
N SER A 128 7.29 -0.01 -14.36
CA SER A 128 6.64 -1.02 -15.21
C SER A 128 6.84 -2.45 -14.69
N ALA A 129 7.90 -2.67 -13.91
CA ALA A 129 8.19 -3.88 -13.17
C ALA A 129 8.75 -3.50 -11.79
N VAL A 130 8.75 -4.46 -10.87
CA VAL A 130 9.45 -4.33 -9.59
C VAL A 130 10.93 -4.65 -9.83
N ASP A 131 11.81 -3.72 -9.50
CA ASP A 131 13.26 -3.85 -9.68
C ASP A 131 13.98 -3.58 -8.36
N CYS A 132 15.04 -4.33 -8.10
CA CYS A 132 15.84 -4.23 -6.90
C CYS A 132 17.30 -3.93 -7.26
N ASP A 133 17.88 -2.93 -6.59
CA ASP A 133 19.28 -2.59 -6.78
C ASP A 133 20.21 -3.56 -6.03
N HIS A 134 20.54 -4.67 -6.71
CA HIS A 134 21.45 -5.73 -6.24
C HIS A 134 22.94 -5.35 -6.29
N SER A 135 23.28 -4.10 -6.59
CA SER A 135 24.68 -3.62 -6.68
C SER A 135 25.48 -3.83 -5.40
N ILE A 136 24.81 -3.77 -4.24
CA ILE A 136 25.38 -3.88 -2.91
C ILE A 136 24.63 -4.96 -2.13
N ALA A 137 25.37 -5.83 -1.44
CA ALA A 137 24.82 -6.85 -0.55
C ALA A 137 25.74 -7.09 0.65
N ALA A 138 25.23 -7.75 1.69
CA ALA A 138 26.00 -8.29 2.79
C ALA A 138 26.11 -9.81 2.67
N LEU A 139 27.12 -10.40 3.31
CA LEU A 139 27.24 -11.86 3.41
C LEU A 139 26.00 -12.44 4.09
N GLY A 140 25.42 -13.49 3.50
CA GLY A 140 24.22 -14.15 3.99
C GLY A 140 22.90 -13.47 3.59
N ASP A 141 22.93 -12.30 2.93
CA ASP A 141 21.70 -11.71 2.39
C ASP A 141 21.05 -12.65 1.37
N PRO A 142 19.70 -12.72 1.32
CA PRO A 142 19.00 -13.57 0.36
C PRO A 142 19.15 -13.06 -1.08
N CYS A 143 19.25 -14.01 -2.00
CA CYS A 143 19.34 -13.78 -3.44
C CYS A 143 18.65 -14.93 -4.19
N GLU A 144 18.20 -14.68 -5.42
CA GLU A 144 17.38 -15.67 -6.16
C GLU A 144 18.10 -16.25 -7.38
N SER A 145 18.89 -15.45 -8.09
CA SER A 145 19.65 -15.91 -9.25
C SER A 145 21.10 -16.18 -8.93
N THR A 146 21.61 -17.36 -9.29
CA THR A 146 23.05 -17.72 -9.16
C THR A 146 23.98 -16.86 -10.02
N THR A 147 23.43 -16.06 -10.94
CA THR A 147 24.20 -15.09 -11.74
C THR A 147 24.33 -13.74 -11.06
N GLU A 148 23.61 -13.50 -9.96
CA GLU A 148 23.71 -12.27 -9.20
C GLU A 148 25.09 -12.12 -8.57
N ILE A 149 25.64 -10.92 -8.76
CA ILE A 149 26.88 -10.46 -8.17
C ILE A 149 26.65 -9.10 -7.55
N ALA A 150 27.29 -8.87 -6.40
CA ALA A 150 27.15 -7.64 -5.64
C ALA A 150 28.49 -7.26 -5.01
N CYS A 151 28.71 -5.98 -4.76
CA CYS A 151 29.77 -5.58 -3.86
C CYS A 151 29.32 -5.78 -2.41
N ALA A 152 30.22 -6.26 -1.57
CA ALA A 152 30.00 -6.25 -0.13
C ALA A 152 29.79 -4.81 0.37
N THR A 153 29.04 -4.65 1.47
CA THR A 153 28.79 -3.34 2.10
C THR A 153 30.05 -2.60 2.54
N ASP A 154 31.17 -3.31 2.71
CA ASP A 154 32.48 -2.73 3.04
C ASP A 154 33.26 -2.27 1.80
N GLY A 155 32.78 -2.56 0.59
CA GLY A 155 33.43 -2.23 -0.68
C GLY A 155 34.71 -3.01 -0.96
N LYS A 156 35.00 -4.10 -0.25
CA LYS A 156 36.28 -4.84 -0.35
C LYS A 156 36.14 -6.23 -0.96
N GLN A 157 34.92 -6.70 -1.20
CA GLN A 157 34.66 -8.07 -1.61
C GLN A 157 33.60 -8.08 -2.70
N LEU A 158 33.79 -8.94 -3.69
CA LEU A 158 32.74 -9.30 -4.64
C LEU A 158 32.02 -10.53 -4.10
N LEU A 159 30.70 -10.41 -3.99
CA LEU A 159 29.81 -11.46 -3.51
C LEU A 159 29.11 -12.12 -4.70
N ARG A 160 28.85 -13.42 -4.58
CA ARG A 160 28.12 -14.23 -5.57
C ARG A 160 26.93 -14.89 -4.88
N CYS A 161 25.81 -14.97 -5.58
CA CYS A 161 24.67 -15.73 -5.08
C CYS A 161 24.94 -17.23 -5.18
N ALA A 162 24.97 -17.92 -4.03
CA ALA A 162 25.14 -19.36 -3.96
C ALA A 162 24.27 -19.94 -2.85
N GLY A 163 23.51 -20.99 -3.17
CA GLY A 163 22.59 -21.60 -2.20
C GLY A 163 21.51 -20.65 -1.69
N GLY A 164 21.07 -19.68 -2.51
CA GLY A 164 20.04 -18.70 -2.15
C GLY A 164 20.50 -17.57 -1.24
N THR A 165 21.80 -17.44 -1.00
CA THR A 165 22.38 -16.34 -0.22
C THR A 165 23.67 -15.81 -0.86
N TYR A 166 23.98 -14.54 -0.60
CA TYR A 166 25.25 -13.96 -1.02
C TYR A 166 26.40 -14.55 -0.19
N GLN A 167 27.35 -15.13 -0.89
CA GLN A 167 28.58 -15.69 -0.33
C GLN A 167 29.79 -14.95 -0.88
N LEU A 168 30.93 -15.08 -0.20
CA LEU A 168 32.20 -14.55 -0.67
C LEU A 168 32.54 -15.18 -2.03
N GLY A 169 32.64 -14.36 -3.07
CA GLY A 169 33.15 -14.77 -4.37
C GLY A 169 34.66 -14.57 -4.45
N GLU A 170 35.11 -13.33 -4.23
CA GLU A 170 36.53 -12.97 -4.23
C GLU A 170 36.79 -11.71 -3.41
N LEU A 171 38.02 -11.56 -2.94
CA LEU A 171 38.51 -10.34 -2.30
C LEU A 171 39.01 -9.39 -3.38
N CYS A 172 38.58 -8.13 -3.34
CA CYS A 172 39.07 -7.12 -4.25
C CYS A 172 40.35 -6.48 -3.68
N PRO A 173 41.47 -6.47 -4.42
CA PRO A 173 42.73 -5.90 -3.94
C PRO A 173 42.62 -4.43 -3.53
N ASN A 174 41.88 -3.63 -4.30
CA ASN A 174 41.70 -2.21 -4.03
C ASN A 174 40.26 -1.91 -3.58
N ALA A 175 39.30 -2.21 -4.44
CA ALA A 175 37.89 -1.93 -4.19
C ALA A 175 36.98 -2.78 -5.06
N CYS A 176 35.78 -3.05 -4.56
CA CYS A 176 34.66 -3.49 -5.37
C CYS A 176 33.89 -2.28 -5.87
N LEU A 177 33.74 -2.16 -7.19
CA LEU A 177 32.96 -1.10 -7.81
C LEU A 177 31.64 -1.64 -8.34
N SER A 178 30.55 -0.94 -8.01
CA SER A 178 29.27 -1.11 -8.69
C SER A 178 28.93 0.15 -9.49
N THR A 179 29.00 0.04 -10.81
CA THR A 179 28.74 1.16 -11.74
C THR A 179 27.94 0.68 -12.93
N SER A 180 26.86 1.39 -13.26
CA SER A 180 26.02 1.14 -14.45
C SER A 180 25.58 -0.32 -14.60
N GLY A 181 25.16 -0.95 -13.50
CA GLY A 181 24.71 -2.35 -13.49
C GLY A 181 25.83 -3.39 -13.61
N ARG A 182 27.10 -2.98 -13.50
CA ARG A 182 28.25 -3.87 -13.47
C ARG A 182 28.88 -3.85 -12.08
N VAL A 183 29.28 -5.02 -11.61
CA VAL A 183 30.03 -5.22 -10.38
C VAL A 183 31.38 -5.85 -10.75
N LEU A 184 32.48 -5.25 -10.32
CA LEU A 184 33.83 -5.72 -10.60
C LEU A 184 34.82 -5.35 -9.49
N CYS A 185 35.84 -6.18 -9.29
CA CYS A 185 37.00 -5.83 -8.48
C CYS A 185 37.99 -4.98 -9.27
N GLN A 186 38.58 -3.99 -8.59
CA GLN A 186 39.78 -3.26 -8.98
C GLN A 186 40.98 -3.66 -8.14
#